data_AF-A0A1F9A7Q3-F1
#
_entry.id   AF-A0A1F9A7Q3-F1
#
_cell.length_a   1.000
_cell.length_b   1.000
_cell.length_c   1.000
_cell.angle_alpha   90.00
_cell.angle_beta   90.00
_cell.angle_gamma   90.00
#
_symmetry.space_group_name_H-M   'P 1'
#
loop_
_entity.id
_entity.type
_entity.pdbx_description
1 polymer ?
#
loop_
_entity_poly.entity_id
_entity_poly.type
_entity_poly.pdbx_seq_one_letter_code
_entity_poly.pdbx_strand_id
1 'polypeptide(L)' 'MSRRKRGGYIFETYAGDHPPYHVHIYKDDRFIGRFDVENQRSMDGDLPGQVLKYLEELGYRKVGKG' A
#
# COMPACT_ATOMS: atom_id res chain seq x y z
N MET A 1 -6.65 -12.81 -2.39
CA MET A 1 -5.36 -12.14 -2.67
C MET A 1 -5.54 -11.25 -3.89
N SER A 2 -4.93 -10.06 -3.92
CA SER A 2 -4.94 -9.15 -5.08
C SER A 2 -3.53 -8.66 -5.37
N ARG A 3 -3.17 -8.50 -6.64
CA ARG A 3 -1.91 -7.89 -7.08
C ARG A 3 -2.21 -6.83 -8.12
N ARG A 4 -1.81 -5.58 -7.88
CA ARG A 4 -2.00 -4.44 -8.78
C ARG A 4 -0.66 -3.78 -9.08
N LYS A 5 -0.50 -3.24 -10.29
CA LYS A 5 0.72 -2.55 -10.74
C LYS A 5 0.42 -1.08 -11.07
N ARG A 6 1.30 -0.17 -10.68
CA ARG A 6 1.19 1.27 -11.00
C ARG A 6 2.56 1.95 -10.92
N GLY A 7 2.97 2.66 -11.98
CA GLY A 7 4.18 3.50 -11.97
C GLY A 7 5.49 2.77 -11.61
N GLY A 8 5.63 1.49 -11.99
CA GLY A 8 6.79 0.65 -11.62
C GLY A 8 6.69 -0.02 -10.25
N TYR A 9 5.61 0.22 -9.51
CA TYR A 9 5.33 -0.41 -8.22
C TYR A 9 4.33 -1.55 -8.34
N ILE A 10 4.42 -2.47 -7.39
CA ILE A 10 3.50 -3.60 -7.21
C ILE A 10 2.88 -3.48 -5.82
N PHE A 11 1.56 -3.65 -5.76
CA PHE A 11 0.73 -3.56 -4.57
C PHE A 11 0.02 -4.90 -4.38
N GLU A 12 0.35 -5.63 -3.33
CA GLU A 12 -0.18 -6.96 -3.04
C GLU A 12 -0.96 -6.98 -1.74
N THR A 13 -2.06 -7.73 -1.73
CA THR A 13 -2.82 -8.05 -0.50
C THR A 13 -3.00 -9.55 -0.38
N TYR A 14 -2.77 -10.10 0.81
CA TYR A 14 -2.91 -11.53 1.06
C TYR A 14 -4.22 -11.79 1.84
N ALA A 15 -4.88 -12.90 1.53
CA ALA A 15 -6.15 -13.25 2.16
C ALA A 15 -5.96 -13.77 3.60
N GLY A 16 -4.74 -14.23 3.92
CA GLY A 16 -4.35 -14.71 5.25
C GLY A 16 -3.60 -13.68 6.09
N ASP A 17 -3.55 -12.41 5.66
CA ASP A 17 -2.94 -11.37 6.48
C ASP A 17 -3.72 -11.24 7.79
N HIS A 18 -3.01 -11.41 8.91
CA HIS A 18 -3.58 -11.10 10.20
C HIS A 18 -3.81 -9.59 10.31
N PRO A 19 -4.91 -9.14 10.96
CA PRO A 19 -5.18 -7.73 11.16
C PRO A 19 -3.97 -6.96 11.73
N PRO A 20 -3.76 -5.71 11.30
CA PRO A 20 -4.59 -4.95 10.37
C PRO A 20 -4.43 -5.40 8.91
N TYR A 21 -5.49 -5.27 8.10
CA TYR A 21 -5.39 -5.47 6.66
C TYR A 21 -4.44 -4.44 6.05
N HIS A 22 -3.45 -4.93 5.31
CA HIS A 22 -2.38 -4.10 4.77
C HIS A 22 -2.03 -4.47 3.32
N VAL A 23 -1.36 -3.55 2.66
CA VAL A 23 -0.84 -3.71 1.29
C VAL A 23 0.67 -3.83 1.36
N HIS A 24 1.22 -4.88 0.78
CA HIS A 24 2.66 -5.03 0.54
C HIS A 24 3.05 -4.30 -0.73
N ILE A 25 4.13 -3.52 -0.65
CA ILE A 25 4.53 -2.63 -1.73
C ILE A 25 5.94 -3.02 -2.17
N TYR A 26 6.10 -3.18 -3.48
CA TYR A 26 7.36 -3.50 -4.11
C TYR A 26 7.66 -2.49 -5.23
N LYS A 27 8.94 -2.28 -5.52
CA LYS A 27 9.42 -1.54 -6.69
C LYS A 27 10.52 -2.36 -7.34
N ASP A 28 10.40 -2.64 -8.64
CA ASP A 28 11.36 -3.49 -9.36
C ASP A 28 11.61 -4.83 -8.61
N ASP A 29 10.51 -5.44 -8.16
CA ASP A 29 10.46 -6.66 -7.34
C ASP A 29 11.14 -6.60 -5.96
N ARG A 30 11.68 -5.44 -5.56
CA ARG A 30 12.21 -5.21 -4.21
C ARG A 30 11.10 -4.75 -3.27
N PHE A 31 10.99 -5.39 -2.11
CA PHE A 31 10.07 -4.95 -1.05
C PHE A 31 10.51 -3.58 -0.51
N ILE A 32 9.57 -2.64 -0.44
CA ILE A 32 9.82 -1.28 0.06
C ILE A 32 8.99 -0.91 1.29
N GLY A 33 7.99 -1.72 1.67
CA GLY A 33 7.23 -1.54 2.89
C GLY A 33 5.75 -1.91 2.76
N ARG A 34 5.02 -1.75 3.86
CA ARG A 34 3.58 -2.00 3.94
C ARG A 34 2.80 -0.75 4.31
N PHE A 35 1.55 -0.71 3.84
CA PHE A 35 0.57 0.29 4.22
C PHE A 35 -0.63 -0.35 4.89
N ASP A 36 -0.92 0.11 6.11
CA ASP A 36 -2.07 -0.27 6.90
C ASP A 36 -3.34 0.43 6.37
N VAL A 37 -4.21 -0.35 5.74
CA VAL A 37 -5.44 0.16 5.10
C VAL A 37 -6.50 0.50 6.14
N GLU A 38 -6.47 -0.11 7.31
CA GLU A 38 -7.44 0.16 8.37
C GLU A 38 -7.10 1.45 9.11
N ASN A 39 -5.84 1.59 9.52
CA ASN A 39 -5.36 2.74 10.29
C ASN A 39 -4.77 3.86 9.43
N GLN A 40 -4.75 3.70 8.10
CA GLN A 40 -4.34 4.71 7.13
C GLN A 40 -2.91 5.24 7.34
N ARG A 41 -1.98 4.33 7.63
CA ARG A 41 -0.58 4.68 7.95
C ARG A 41 0.43 3.70 7.35
N SER A 42 1.64 4.18 7.11
CA SER A 42 2.77 3.30 6.76
C SER A 42 3.19 2.46 7.96
N MET A 43 3.58 1.21 7.73
CA MET A 43 3.99 0.28 8.80
C MET A 43 5.51 0.19 8.96
N ASP A 44 6.25 0.34 7.87
CA ASP A 44 7.70 0.08 7.81
C ASP A 44 8.52 1.37 7.65
N GLY A 45 8.05 2.47 8.26
CA GLY A 45 8.62 3.82 8.12
C GLY A 45 7.97 4.63 7.00
N ASP A 46 8.64 5.69 6.57
CA ASP A 46 8.09 6.61 5.57
C ASP A 46 8.04 5.97 4.17
N LEU A 47 6.86 6.01 3.57
CA LEU A 47 6.66 5.62 2.18
C LEU A 47 6.84 6.85 1.28
N PRO A 48 7.42 6.70 0.07
CA PRO A 48 7.53 7.80 -0.87
C PRO A 48 6.17 8.44 -1.15
N GLY A 49 6.09 9.77 -1.26
CA GLY A 49 4.82 10.46 -1.54
C GLY A 49 4.12 9.97 -2.81
N GLN A 50 4.89 9.54 -3.81
CA GLN A 50 4.36 8.91 -5.03
C GLN A 50 3.63 7.59 -4.75
N VAL A 51 4.10 6.79 -3.79
CA VAL A 51 3.45 5.55 -3.36
C VAL A 51 2.13 5.86 -2.66
N LEU A 52 2.10 6.89 -1.80
CA LEU A 52 0.86 7.33 -1.14
C LEU A 52 -0.22 7.77 -2.15
N LYS A 53 0.19 8.45 -3.23
CA LYS A 53 -0.72 8.81 -4.34
C LYS A 53 -1.24 7.56 -5.05
N TYR A 54 -0.39 6.58 -5.33
CA TYR A 54 -0.84 5.33 -5.96
C TYR A 54 -1.75 4.50 -5.05
N LEU A 55 -1.48 4.47 -3.75
CA LEU A 55 -2.38 3.83 -2.78
C LEU A 55 -3.77 4.49 -2.80
N GLU A 56 -3.84 5.81 -2.95
CA GLU A 56 -5.11 6.54 -3.10
C GLU A 56 -5.82 6.21 -4.41
N GLU A 57 -5.12 6.29 -5.54
CA GLU A 57 -5.66 5.94 -6.87
C GLU A 57 -6.17 4.50 -6.93
N LEU A 58 -5.53 3.58 -6.20
CA LEU A 58 -5.92 2.17 -6.13
C LEU A 58 -6.99 1.88 -5.08
N GLY A 59 -7.36 2.87 -4.26
CA GLY A 59 -8.42 2.78 -3.23
C GLY A 59 -7.97 2.19 -1.89
N TYR A 60 -6.66 2.02 -1.67
CA TYR A 60 -6.09 1.54 -0.41
C TYR A 60 -5.90 2.65 0.63
N ARG A 61 -5.62 3.87 0.16
CA ARG A 61 -5.53 5.07 0.99
C ARG A 61 -6.72 5.98 0.76
N LYS A 62 -7.30 6.49 1.85
CA LYS A 62 -8.33 7.51 1.86
C LYS A 62 -7.65 8.82 2.23
N VAL A 63 -7.76 9.82 1.38
CA VAL A 63 -7.49 11.20 1.80
C VAL A 63 -8.77 11.69 2.46
N GLY A 64 -8.67 12.13 3.73
CA GLY A 64 -9.80 12.77 4.39
C GLY A 64 -10.31 13.87 3.48
N LYS A 65 -11.61 13.85 3.15
CA LYS A 65 -12.25 15.01 2.56
C LYS A 65 -12.14 16.11 3.61
N GLY A 66 -11.22 17.05 3.39
CA GLY A 66 -11.27 18.35 4.08
C GLY A 66 -12.57 19.07 3.76
#